data_AF-A0A522U180-F1
#
_entry.id   AF-A0A522U180-F1
#
_cell.length_a   1.000
_cell.length_b   1.000
_cell.length_c   1.000
_cell.angle_alpha   90.00
_cell.angle_beta   90.00
_cell.angle_gamma   90.00
#
_symmetry.space_group_name_H-M   'P 1'
#
loop_
_entity.id
_entity.type
_entity.pdbx_description
1 polymer ?
#
loop_
_entity_poly.entity_id
_entity_poly.type
_entity_poly.pdbx_seq_one_letter_code
_entity_poly.pdbx_strand_id
1 'polypeptide(L)'
;METSSPRCWPHSPSMRLNARHPPQRPGLRQPRNAWVTCSRMPAARWPIRLRASARCGPSGYGPVIGPVDRTRRVGACMADSRDQEQIAADYRRARAARDVNAMRRFQNEEACFVLLAILERLATEKSSFIHGVALKGGILMAGELHSPRSSADIDATTGHMQRLEADQVIGDLRRAGRAFNVRPDGEPERTPGGLIVHFRFDSITDAGSAKLEVSVREDLIFAVRDAFFDVSAFGLSPFEVPAVAQVELVAEKIRTVVQRAQPRDLFDLRFYLVQSGWHLDAGDLRKAVDAKLALTRYRRWRAGLWRNNIAAIEKAWDENLLSWIDPNQLPPFDTALEEVDRRLRELHLD
;
A
#
# COMPACT_ATOMS: atom_id res chain seq x y z
N MET A 1 24.44 -39.45 39.86
CA MET A 1 25.54 -38.50 39.55
C MET A 1 26.28 -39.09 38.37
N GLU A 2 25.80 -38.79 37.16
CA GLU A 2 26.41 -39.20 35.90
C GLU A 2 27.11 -37.98 35.31
N THR A 3 28.38 -38.16 34.97
CA THR A 3 29.26 -37.11 34.50
C THR A 3 29.15 -36.93 32.99
N SER A 4 28.83 -35.69 32.65
CA SER A 4 28.90 -34.99 31.37
C SER A 4 30.08 -35.37 30.46
N SER A 5 29.77 -35.73 29.22
CA SER A 5 30.68 -35.63 28.05
C SER A 5 30.30 -34.42 27.20
N PRO A 6 31.25 -33.54 26.80
CA PRO A 6 30.99 -32.44 25.90
C PRO A 6 31.09 -32.89 24.44
N ARG A 7 30.05 -32.65 23.64
CA ARG A 7 30.11 -32.79 22.18
C ARG A 7 30.69 -31.53 21.56
N CYS A 8 31.86 -31.67 20.94
CA CYS A 8 32.44 -30.70 20.02
C CYS A 8 31.63 -30.63 18.72
N TRP A 9 31.34 -29.42 18.26
CA TRP A 9 30.82 -29.16 16.92
C TRP A 9 32.00 -29.04 15.93
N PRO A 10 31.95 -29.65 14.74
CA PRO A 10 32.98 -29.43 13.73
C PRO A 10 32.76 -28.07 13.03
N HIS A 11 33.82 -27.26 13.02
CA HIS A 11 33.93 -26.07 12.18
C HIS A 11 33.88 -26.46 10.70
N SER A 12 32.98 -25.83 9.94
CA SER A 12 32.95 -25.92 8.48
C SER A 12 34.10 -25.09 7.87
N PRO A 13 34.84 -25.60 6.87
CA PRO A 13 35.89 -24.83 6.20
C PRO A 13 35.29 -23.80 5.24
N SER A 14 35.78 -22.57 5.33
CA SER A 14 35.49 -21.49 4.39
C SER A 14 36.20 -21.72 3.06
N MET A 15 35.42 -22.02 2.00
CA MET A 15 35.91 -21.96 0.63
C MET A 15 36.04 -20.49 0.19
N ARG A 16 37.29 -20.01 0.10
CA ARG A 16 37.62 -18.79 -0.64
C ARG A 16 37.71 -19.11 -2.13
N LEU A 17 36.72 -18.68 -2.91
CA LEU A 17 36.80 -18.65 -4.37
C LEU A 17 37.57 -17.40 -4.81
N ASN A 18 38.84 -17.61 -5.21
CA ASN A 18 39.62 -16.60 -5.93
C ASN A 18 39.11 -16.51 -7.37
N ALA A 19 38.32 -15.47 -7.67
CA ALA A 19 37.98 -15.12 -9.05
C ALA A 19 39.21 -14.51 -9.74
N ARG A 20 39.79 -15.26 -10.69
CA ARG A 20 40.81 -14.75 -11.62
C ARG A 20 40.12 -13.89 -12.70
N HIS A 21 40.46 -12.60 -12.77
CA HIS A 21 40.10 -11.74 -13.89
C HIS A 21 40.82 -12.18 -15.17
N PRO A 22 40.13 -12.27 -16.33
CA PRO A 22 40.79 -12.46 -17.61
C PRO A 22 41.44 -11.16 -18.12
N PRO A 23 42.51 -11.25 -18.93
CA PRO A 23 43.24 -10.09 -19.44
C PRO A 23 42.41 -9.32 -20.47
N GLN A 24 42.37 -7.98 -20.32
CA GLN A 24 41.75 -7.06 -21.27
C GLN A 24 42.55 -7.02 -22.59
N ARG A 25 41.87 -7.23 -23.71
CA ARG A 25 42.41 -6.98 -25.06
C ARG A 25 42.31 -5.49 -25.41
N PRO A 26 43.33 -4.90 -26.06
CA PRO A 26 43.28 -3.51 -26.49
C PRO A 26 42.58 -3.38 -27.85
N GLY A 27 41.77 -2.33 -27.97
CA GLY A 27 41.55 -1.62 -29.22
C GLY A 27 40.34 -2.05 -30.04
N LEU A 28 39.24 -1.30 -29.93
CA LEU A 28 38.38 -0.93 -31.05
C LEU A 28 37.80 0.46 -30.76
N ARG A 29 38.11 1.41 -31.66
CA ARG A 29 37.70 2.81 -31.60
C ARG A 29 36.16 2.91 -31.67
N GLN A 30 35.56 3.59 -30.70
CA GLN A 30 34.19 4.10 -30.83
C GLN A 30 34.17 5.55 -31.37
N PRO A 31 33.18 5.91 -32.19
CA PRO A 31 33.09 7.22 -32.82
C PRO A 31 32.67 8.30 -31.83
N ARG A 32 33.28 9.47 -31.99
CA ARG A 32 32.93 10.73 -31.33
C ARG A 32 31.53 11.16 -31.76
N ASN A 33 30.58 11.16 -30.84
CA ASN A 33 29.33 11.89 -31.00
C ASN A 33 29.26 13.03 -29.97
N ALA A 34 28.89 14.19 -30.50
CA ALA A 34 29.00 15.50 -29.90
C ALA A 34 28.16 15.67 -28.64
N TRP A 35 28.76 16.33 -27.66
CA TRP A 35 28.05 16.98 -26.56
C TRP A 35 27.25 18.15 -27.14
N VAL A 36 25.93 17.99 -27.24
CA VAL A 36 25.01 19.10 -27.38
C VAL A 36 24.76 19.64 -25.97
N THR A 37 25.33 20.81 -25.70
CA THR A 37 24.99 21.63 -24.54
C THR A 37 23.56 22.15 -24.72
N CYS A 38 22.60 21.55 -24.01
CA CYS A 38 21.27 22.14 -23.89
C CYS A 38 21.33 23.33 -22.94
N SER A 39 21.17 24.50 -23.54
CA SER A 39 21.06 25.82 -22.96
C SER A 39 20.03 25.92 -21.85
N ARG A 40 20.38 26.73 -20.84
CA ARG A 40 19.50 27.32 -19.84
C ARG A 40 18.11 27.65 -20.41
N MET A 41 17.07 27.04 -19.85
CA MET A 41 15.72 27.59 -19.95
C MET A 41 15.59 28.81 -19.02
N PRO A 42 15.01 29.93 -19.46
CA PRO A 42 14.73 31.06 -18.60
C PRO A 42 13.60 30.72 -17.62
N ALA A 43 13.81 31.08 -16.36
CA ALA A 43 12.79 31.02 -15.32
C ALA A 43 11.55 31.82 -15.76
N ALA A 44 10.43 31.15 -15.95
CA ALA A 44 9.14 31.78 -16.10
C ALA A 44 8.80 32.50 -14.78
N ARG A 45 8.94 33.83 -14.78
CA ARG A 45 8.46 34.71 -13.72
C ARG A 45 6.94 34.70 -13.74
N TRP A 46 6.33 34.00 -12.80
CA TRP A 46 4.92 34.18 -12.47
C TRP A 46 4.80 35.44 -11.59
N PRO A 47 3.91 36.39 -11.93
CA PRO A 47 3.74 37.59 -11.12
C PRO A 47 2.96 37.25 -9.84
N ILE A 48 3.67 37.23 -8.71
CA ILE A 48 3.07 37.29 -7.38
C ILE A 48 2.53 38.72 -7.18
N ARG A 49 1.24 38.92 -7.45
CA ARG A 49 0.49 40.07 -6.92
C ARG A 49 -0.16 39.63 -5.62
N LEU A 50 0.52 39.91 -4.51
CA LEU A 50 -0.10 39.95 -3.19
C LEU A 50 -0.99 41.20 -3.12
N ARG A 51 -2.31 41.00 -3.15
CA ARG A 51 -3.28 41.99 -2.67
C ARG A 51 -3.82 41.50 -1.33
N ALA A 52 -3.56 42.30 -0.31
CA ALA A 52 -4.16 42.20 1.00
C ALA A 52 -5.65 42.60 0.96
N SER A 53 -6.36 42.17 2.01
CA SER A 53 -7.71 42.55 2.44
C SER A 53 -8.92 41.88 1.75
N ALA A 54 -9.49 40.90 2.44
CA ALA A 54 -10.94 40.83 2.66
C ALA A 54 -11.20 40.01 3.93
N ARG A 55 -11.99 40.60 4.83
CA ARG A 55 -12.52 39.97 6.04
C ARG A 55 -13.44 38.81 5.63
N CYS A 56 -13.18 37.61 6.12
CA CYS A 56 -14.14 36.50 6.03
C CYS A 56 -15.00 36.50 7.30
N GLY A 57 -16.29 36.81 7.13
CA GLY A 57 -17.32 36.44 8.09
C GLY A 57 -17.59 34.92 8.05
N PRO A 58 -18.33 34.38 9.01
CA PRO A 58 -18.57 32.95 9.12
C PRO A 58 -19.66 32.53 8.12
N SER A 59 -19.29 31.83 7.04
CA SER A 59 -20.29 31.13 6.20
C SER A 59 -20.55 29.76 6.81
N GLY A 60 -21.65 29.66 7.55
CA GLY A 60 -22.22 28.37 7.95
C GLY A 60 -22.86 27.69 6.75
N TYR A 61 -22.18 26.70 6.18
CA TYR A 61 -22.76 25.63 5.37
C TYR A 61 -21.90 24.38 5.56
N GLY A 62 -22.08 23.70 6.69
CA GLY A 62 -21.67 22.31 6.84
C GLY A 62 -22.87 21.43 6.47
N PRO A 63 -22.75 20.48 5.53
CA PRO A 63 -23.79 19.48 5.35
C PRO A 63 -23.83 18.64 6.62
N VAL A 64 -24.99 18.64 7.29
CA VAL A 64 -25.28 17.72 8.38
C VAL A 64 -25.37 16.32 7.76
N ILE A 65 -24.30 15.55 7.89
CA ILE A 65 -24.30 14.12 7.60
C ILE A 65 -25.21 13.50 8.66
N GLY A 66 -26.47 13.22 8.28
CA GLY A 66 -27.40 12.48 9.11
C GLY A 66 -26.85 11.09 9.47
N PRO A 67 -27.35 10.46 10.54
CA PRO A 67 -26.93 9.12 10.92
C PRO A 67 -27.20 8.16 9.77
N VAL A 68 -26.13 7.69 9.13
CA VAL A 68 -26.18 6.61 8.15
C VAL A 68 -26.62 5.38 8.91
N ASP A 69 -27.84 4.91 8.64
CA ASP A 69 -28.36 3.67 9.17
C ASP A 69 -27.52 2.50 8.62
N ARG A 70 -26.53 2.08 9.39
CA ARG A 70 -25.62 0.97 9.07
C ARG A 70 -26.27 -0.35 9.47
N THR A 71 -27.44 -0.66 8.92
CA THR A 71 -27.92 -2.05 8.88
C THR A 71 -27.02 -2.84 7.94
N ARG A 72 -25.86 -3.22 8.49
CA ARG A 72 -24.74 -3.93 7.87
C ARG A 72 -25.30 -5.22 7.26
N ARG A 73 -25.31 -5.33 5.93
CA ARG A 73 -25.40 -6.65 5.29
C ARG A 73 -24.23 -7.46 5.82
N VAL A 74 -24.53 -8.57 6.47
CA VAL A 74 -23.57 -9.59 6.92
C VAL A 74 -23.05 -10.32 5.66
N GLY A 75 -22.29 -9.59 4.84
CA GLY A 75 -21.36 -10.20 3.90
C GLY A 75 -20.06 -10.40 4.65
N ALA A 76 -19.63 -11.65 4.82
CA ALA A 76 -18.38 -11.99 5.48
C ALA A 76 -17.20 -11.42 4.66
N CYS A 77 -16.65 -10.32 5.15
CA CYS A 77 -15.47 -9.66 4.61
C CYS A 77 -14.31 -10.05 5.55
N MET A 78 -13.24 -10.66 5.00
CA MET A 78 -12.37 -11.65 5.68
C MET A 78 -13.22 -12.85 6.18
N ALA A 79 -13.33 -13.89 5.34
CA ALA A 79 -14.43 -14.88 5.33
C ALA A 79 -14.71 -15.64 6.64
N ASP A 80 -13.78 -15.67 7.57
CA ASP A 80 -13.97 -15.89 9.00
C ASP A 80 -12.76 -15.20 9.61
N SER A 81 -12.93 -14.37 10.63
CA SER A 81 -11.80 -13.71 11.26
C SER A 81 -10.90 -14.77 11.89
N ARG A 82 -9.81 -15.10 11.20
CA ARG A 82 -8.87 -16.11 11.68
C ARG A 82 -7.96 -15.48 12.71
N ASP A 83 -7.85 -16.14 13.84
CA ASP A 83 -6.80 -15.82 14.79
C ASP A 83 -5.43 -16.32 14.26
N GLN A 84 -4.37 -15.91 14.96
CA GLN A 84 -3.01 -16.26 14.62
C GLN A 84 -2.77 -17.78 14.67
N GLU A 85 -3.44 -18.53 15.55
CA GLU A 85 -3.28 -19.98 15.67
C GLU A 85 -3.89 -20.71 14.47
N GLN A 86 -5.05 -20.26 14.01
CA GLN A 86 -5.72 -20.76 12.82
C GLN A 86 -4.89 -20.49 11.56
N ILE A 87 -4.35 -19.27 11.38
CA ILE A 87 -3.44 -18.94 10.27
C ILE A 87 -2.22 -19.88 10.29
N ALA A 88 -1.62 -20.12 11.45
CA ALA A 88 -0.49 -21.04 11.59
C ALA A 88 -0.86 -22.49 11.22
N ALA A 89 -2.02 -22.96 11.66
CA ALA A 89 -2.51 -24.30 11.36
C ALA A 89 -2.75 -24.47 9.86
N ASP A 90 -3.35 -23.48 9.22
CA ASP A 90 -3.62 -23.46 7.79
C ASP A 90 -2.32 -23.44 6.97
N TYR A 91 -1.34 -22.63 7.38
CA TYR A 91 -0.01 -22.60 6.79
C TYR A 91 0.69 -23.97 6.88
N ARG A 92 0.63 -24.65 8.02
CA ARG A 92 1.19 -26.00 8.17
C ARG A 92 0.52 -27.00 7.23
N ARG A 93 -0.80 -26.93 7.04
CA ARG A 93 -1.53 -27.79 6.10
C ARG A 93 -1.12 -27.50 4.65
N ALA A 94 -1.07 -26.23 4.26
CA ALA A 94 -0.62 -25.83 2.92
C ALA A 94 0.82 -26.28 2.64
N ARG A 95 1.72 -26.13 3.63
CA ARG A 95 3.11 -26.60 3.53
C ARG A 95 3.20 -28.11 3.37
N ALA A 96 2.42 -28.89 4.12
CA ALA A 96 2.35 -30.34 3.97
C ALA A 96 1.86 -30.75 2.57
N ALA A 97 0.90 -30.01 2.02
CA ALA A 97 0.38 -30.21 0.66
C ALA A 97 1.28 -29.63 -0.44
N ARG A 98 2.35 -28.89 -0.10
CA ARG A 98 3.20 -28.12 -1.03
C ARG A 98 2.42 -27.10 -1.87
N ASP A 99 1.34 -26.55 -1.33
CA ASP A 99 0.57 -25.48 -1.97
C ASP A 99 1.25 -24.12 -1.72
N VAL A 100 2.07 -23.70 -2.68
CA VAL A 100 2.86 -22.45 -2.60
C VAL A 100 1.96 -21.21 -2.54
N ASN A 101 0.82 -21.22 -3.23
CA ASN A 101 -0.09 -20.07 -3.26
C ASN A 101 -0.80 -19.93 -1.91
N ALA A 102 -1.31 -21.02 -1.35
CA ALA A 102 -1.90 -21.00 -0.02
C ALA A 102 -0.86 -20.62 1.06
N MET A 103 0.37 -21.15 0.98
CA MET A 103 1.44 -20.75 1.89
C MET A 103 1.69 -19.24 1.87
N ARG A 104 1.84 -18.64 0.67
CA ARG A 104 2.03 -17.18 0.52
C ARG A 104 0.83 -16.38 1.00
N ARG A 105 -0.39 -16.88 0.77
CA ARG A 105 -1.60 -16.25 1.27
C ARG A 105 -1.61 -16.18 2.79
N PHE A 106 -1.33 -17.28 3.48
CA PHE A 106 -1.28 -17.28 4.96
C PHE A 106 -0.12 -16.44 5.52
N GLN A 107 1.00 -16.34 4.78
CA GLN A 107 2.06 -15.38 5.08
C GLN A 107 1.59 -13.93 5.00
N ASN A 108 0.85 -13.58 3.95
CA ASN A 108 0.29 -12.25 3.78
C ASN A 108 -0.82 -11.95 4.81
N GLU A 109 -1.64 -12.94 5.18
CA GLU A 109 -2.63 -12.83 6.26
C GLU A 109 -1.95 -12.54 7.61
N GLU A 110 -0.90 -13.30 7.97
CA GLU A 110 -0.14 -13.03 9.21
C GLU A 110 0.52 -11.65 9.18
N ALA A 111 1.17 -11.29 8.08
CA ALA A 111 1.79 -9.97 7.94
C ALA A 111 0.74 -8.86 8.14
N CYS A 112 -0.43 -8.99 7.50
CA CYS A 112 -1.53 -8.03 7.66
C CYS A 112 -2.00 -7.92 9.11
N PHE A 113 -2.17 -9.05 9.80
CA PHE A 113 -2.51 -9.07 11.23
C PHE A 113 -1.48 -8.31 12.07
N VAL A 114 -0.19 -8.59 11.89
CA VAL A 114 0.90 -7.91 12.60
C VAL A 114 0.88 -6.41 12.33
N LEU A 115 0.67 -5.99 11.07
CA LEU A 115 0.60 -4.58 10.70
C LEU A 115 -0.60 -3.87 11.34
N LEU A 116 -1.77 -4.51 11.41
CA LEU A 116 -2.95 -3.95 12.08
C LEU A 116 -2.71 -3.79 13.58
N ALA A 117 -2.07 -4.77 14.23
CA ALA A 117 -1.71 -4.68 15.65
C ALA A 117 -0.65 -3.61 15.94
N ILE A 118 0.28 -3.37 15.00
CA ILE A 118 1.22 -2.24 15.08
C ILE A 118 0.47 -0.91 14.96
N LEU A 119 -0.44 -0.80 13.98
CA LEU A 119 -1.23 0.42 13.76
C LEU A 119 -2.13 0.76 14.94
N GLU A 120 -2.79 -0.21 15.57
CA GLU A 120 -3.59 -0.01 16.79
C GLU A 120 -2.78 0.70 17.89
N ARG A 121 -1.56 0.22 18.13
CA ARG A 121 -0.67 0.76 19.17
C ARG A 121 -0.11 2.13 18.79
N LEU A 122 0.25 2.33 17.52
CA LEU A 122 0.67 3.64 17.02
C LEU A 122 -0.47 4.66 17.18
N ALA A 123 -1.70 4.28 16.82
CA ALA A 123 -2.88 5.15 16.90
C ALA A 123 -3.27 5.52 18.33
N THR A 124 -2.97 4.65 19.30
CA THR A 124 -3.22 4.92 20.72
C THR A 124 -2.24 5.96 21.29
N GLU A 125 -1.04 6.06 20.71
CA GLU A 125 0.01 6.95 21.20
C GLU A 125 0.03 8.28 20.44
N LYS A 126 -0.51 9.33 21.05
CA LYS A 126 -0.65 10.68 20.45
C LYS A 126 0.64 11.29 19.89
N SER A 127 1.81 10.91 20.43
CA SER A 127 3.13 11.35 19.97
C SER A 127 3.69 10.56 18.78
N SER A 128 3.01 9.49 18.36
CA SER A 128 3.42 8.65 17.26
C SER A 128 3.42 9.40 15.93
N PHE A 129 4.36 9.06 15.04
CA PHE A 129 4.40 9.56 13.67
C PHE A 129 3.10 9.31 12.89
N ILE A 130 2.28 8.32 13.27
CA ILE A 130 1.06 7.94 12.54
C ILE A 130 0.06 9.10 12.45
N HIS A 131 0.04 10.00 13.43
CA HIS A 131 -0.83 11.17 13.44
C HIS A 131 -0.35 12.30 12.52
N GLY A 132 0.89 12.21 12.02
CA GLY A 132 1.49 13.14 11.06
C GLY A 132 1.39 12.69 9.61
N VAL A 133 0.75 11.54 9.33
CA VAL A 133 0.60 10.98 7.98
C VAL A 133 -0.87 10.65 7.68
N ALA A 134 -1.21 10.61 6.40
CA ALA A 134 -2.46 10.02 5.91
C ALA A 134 -2.17 8.64 5.32
N LEU A 135 -2.75 7.60 5.93
CA LEU A 135 -2.67 6.23 5.41
C LEU A 135 -3.36 6.10 4.05
N LYS A 136 -2.87 5.15 3.25
CA LYS A 136 -3.43 4.76 1.95
C LYS A 136 -3.17 3.27 1.67
N GLY A 137 -3.54 2.83 0.48
CA GLY A 137 -3.17 1.51 -0.02
C GLY A 137 -3.97 0.35 0.59
N GLY A 138 -3.37 -0.84 0.55
CA GLY A 138 -4.05 -2.09 0.90
C GLY A 138 -4.42 -2.22 2.39
N ILE A 139 -3.65 -1.58 3.27
CA ILE A 139 -3.89 -1.69 4.72
C ILE A 139 -5.20 -1.01 5.15
N LEU A 140 -5.59 0.08 4.50
CA LEU A 140 -6.92 0.68 4.69
C LEU A 140 -8.03 -0.27 4.23
N MET A 141 -7.85 -0.93 3.09
CA MET A 141 -8.84 -1.88 2.60
C MET A 141 -9.04 -3.03 3.59
N ALA A 142 -7.95 -3.56 4.15
CA ALA A 142 -8.00 -4.65 5.11
C ALA A 142 -8.63 -4.22 6.45
N GLY A 143 -8.22 -3.08 7.00
CA GLY A 143 -8.63 -2.66 8.35
C GLY A 143 -9.95 -1.89 8.42
N GLU A 144 -10.23 -1.00 7.47
CA GLU A 144 -11.46 -0.19 7.45
C GLU A 144 -12.60 -0.89 6.70
N LEU A 145 -12.29 -1.56 5.58
CA LEU A 145 -13.30 -2.12 4.68
C LEU A 145 -13.39 -3.63 4.72
N HIS A 146 -12.55 -4.28 5.53
CA HIS A 146 -12.49 -5.74 5.68
C HIS A 146 -12.27 -6.49 4.35
N SER A 147 -11.56 -5.88 3.41
CA SER A 147 -11.27 -6.50 2.10
C SER A 147 -10.73 -7.92 2.28
N PRO A 148 -11.16 -8.89 1.43
CA PRO A 148 -10.65 -10.26 1.48
C PRO A 148 -9.17 -10.35 1.08
N ARG A 149 -8.62 -9.28 0.49
CA ARG A 149 -7.19 -9.16 0.18
C ARG A 149 -6.41 -8.64 1.37
N SER A 150 -5.42 -9.42 1.84
CA SER A 150 -4.46 -8.98 2.85
C SER A 150 -3.48 -7.92 2.34
N SER A 151 -2.82 -7.20 3.25
CA SER A 151 -1.74 -6.25 2.96
C SER A 151 -0.45 -6.64 3.69
N ALA A 152 0.69 -6.58 3.00
CA ALA A 152 2.01 -6.79 3.59
C ALA A 152 2.80 -5.49 3.77
N ASP A 153 2.21 -4.36 3.37
CA ASP A 153 2.83 -3.03 3.41
C ASP A 153 1.91 -2.04 4.14
N ILE A 154 2.53 -1.05 4.79
CA ILE A 154 1.88 0.19 5.22
C ILE A 154 2.27 1.29 4.23
N ASP A 155 1.30 1.80 3.49
CA ASP A 155 1.49 2.94 2.61
C ASP A 155 0.88 4.19 3.25
N ALA A 156 1.62 5.29 3.21
CA ALA A 156 1.15 6.58 3.72
C ALA A 156 1.66 7.75 2.89
N THR A 157 1.15 8.94 3.18
CA THR A 157 1.65 10.21 2.65
C THR A 157 1.56 11.32 3.68
N THR A 158 2.53 12.23 3.67
CA THR A 158 2.44 13.50 4.42
C THR A 158 1.96 14.66 3.54
N GLY A 159 1.61 14.40 2.28
CA GLY A 159 1.45 15.46 1.29
C GLY A 159 2.77 16.23 1.09
N HIS A 160 2.68 17.56 1.01
CA HIS A 160 3.84 18.46 1.04
C HIS A 160 4.11 19.05 2.44
N MET A 161 3.53 18.50 3.51
CA MET A 161 3.60 19.12 4.84
C MET A 161 4.98 18.99 5.48
N GLN A 162 5.48 17.78 5.67
CA GLN A 162 6.77 17.56 6.34
C GLN A 162 7.35 16.18 5.98
N ARG A 163 8.66 16.09 5.85
CA ARG A 163 9.36 14.80 5.79
C ARG A 163 9.46 14.23 7.20
N LEU A 164 9.18 12.94 7.34
CA LEU A 164 9.37 12.26 8.62
C LEU A 164 10.86 12.02 8.91
N GLU A 165 11.20 12.06 10.18
CA GLU A 165 12.52 11.63 10.65
C GLU A 165 12.56 10.12 10.81
N ALA A 166 13.52 9.48 10.13
CA ALA A 166 13.63 8.02 10.09
C ALA A 166 13.79 7.40 11.50
N ASP A 167 14.56 8.05 12.36
CA ASP A 167 14.81 7.57 13.73
C ASP A 167 13.54 7.56 14.58
N GLN A 168 12.68 8.57 14.42
CA GLN A 168 11.37 8.62 15.08
C GLN A 168 10.50 7.46 14.59
N VAL A 169 10.41 7.28 13.26
CA VAL A 169 9.61 6.20 12.66
C VAL A 169 10.07 4.82 13.12
N ILE A 170 11.38 4.55 13.12
CA ILE A 170 11.94 3.29 13.62
C ILE A 170 11.64 3.11 15.11
N GLY A 171 11.84 4.15 15.92
CA GLY A 171 11.59 4.12 17.36
C GLY A 171 10.14 3.76 17.68
N ASP A 172 9.20 4.38 16.95
CA ASP A 172 7.76 4.13 17.06
C ASP A 172 7.39 2.72 16.61
N LEU A 173 7.89 2.27 15.45
CA LEU A 173 7.65 0.91 14.96
C LEU A 173 8.16 -0.17 15.92
N ARG A 174 9.36 0.00 16.50
CA ARG A 174 9.90 -0.94 17.49
C ARG A 174 9.07 -0.97 18.77
N ARG A 175 8.60 0.19 19.23
CA ARG A 175 7.78 0.31 20.44
C ARG A 175 6.41 -0.33 20.24
N ALA A 176 5.70 0.03 19.18
CA ALA A 176 4.41 -0.56 18.82
C ALA A 176 4.53 -2.05 18.48
N GLY A 177 5.61 -2.45 17.81
CA GLY A 177 5.88 -3.81 17.38
C GLY A 177 6.56 -4.71 18.42
N ARG A 178 6.71 -4.27 19.68
CA ARG A 178 7.47 -5.00 20.71
C ARG A 178 7.03 -6.45 20.89
N ALA A 179 5.71 -6.71 20.86
CA ALA A 179 5.16 -8.06 21.02
C ALA A 179 5.54 -9.02 19.88
N PHE A 180 5.90 -8.48 18.71
CA PHE A 180 6.30 -9.24 17.52
C PHE A 180 7.81 -9.11 17.25
N ASN A 181 8.58 -8.63 18.22
CA ASN A 181 10.02 -8.42 18.08
C ASN A 181 10.40 -7.61 16.81
N VAL A 182 9.63 -6.55 16.51
CA VAL A 182 9.87 -5.73 15.32
C VAL A 182 11.27 -5.12 15.35
N ARG A 183 12.01 -5.31 14.26
CA ARG A 183 13.37 -4.81 14.07
C ARG A 183 13.57 -4.28 12.65
N PRO A 184 14.37 -3.22 12.46
CA PRO A 184 14.70 -2.73 11.13
C PRO A 184 15.41 -3.83 10.30
N ASP A 185 15.12 -3.88 9.00
CA ASP A 185 15.78 -4.75 8.02
C ASP A 185 16.65 -3.90 7.09
N GLY A 186 17.83 -3.54 7.57
CA GLY A 186 18.72 -2.58 6.91
C GLY A 186 18.44 -1.13 7.28
N GLU A 187 19.10 -0.22 6.57
CA GLU A 187 19.01 1.22 6.78
C GLU A 187 17.75 1.80 6.10
N PRO A 188 17.05 2.76 6.73
CA PRO A 188 15.96 3.48 6.09
C PRO A 188 16.41 4.16 4.79
N GLU A 189 15.60 4.02 3.74
CA GLU A 189 15.89 4.65 2.45
C GLU A 189 15.19 6.01 2.36
N ARG A 190 15.97 7.09 2.34
CA ARG A 190 15.47 8.43 2.01
C ARG A 190 15.56 8.65 0.51
N THR A 191 14.41 8.67 -0.15
CA THR A 191 14.32 8.98 -1.58
C THR A 191 13.85 10.42 -1.78
N PRO A 192 14.03 11.02 -2.97
CA PRO A 192 13.35 12.28 -3.29
C PRO A 192 11.83 12.20 -3.11
N GLY A 193 11.28 10.99 -3.21
CA GLY A 193 9.85 10.72 -3.08
C GLY A 193 9.33 10.47 -1.68
N GLY A 194 10.19 10.32 -0.67
CA GLY A 194 9.75 10.00 0.69
C GLY A 194 10.71 9.12 1.46
N LEU A 195 10.16 8.45 2.47
CA LEU A 195 10.87 7.53 3.36
C LEU A 195 10.38 6.11 3.15
N ILE A 196 11.30 5.15 3.02
CA ILE A 196 10.99 3.72 3.01
C ILE A 196 11.72 3.07 4.19
N VAL A 197 10.99 2.29 4.98
CA VAL A 197 11.53 1.51 6.09
C VAL A 197 11.15 0.05 5.89
N HIS A 198 12.15 -0.81 5.73
CA HIS A 198 11.98 -2.25 5.77
C HIS A 198 12.16 -2.73 7.21
N PHE A 199 11.30 -3.66 7.64
CA PHE A 199 11.41 -4.24 8.98
C PHE A 199 11.02 -5.71 8.98
N ARG A 200 11.57 -6.44 9.95
CA ARG A 200 11.26 -7.84 10.24
C ARG A 200 10.49 -7.96 11.54
N PHE A 201 9.76 -9.05 11.67
CA PHE A 201 9.06 -9.43 12.88
C PHE A 201 9.14 -10.95 13.05
N ASP A 202 8.96 -11.42 14.28
CA ASP A 202 8.82 -12.84 14.57
C ASP A 202 7.50 -13.32 13.96
N SER A 203 7.58 -14.38 13.16
CA SER A 203 6.48 -14.88 12.33
C SER A 203 6.38 -16.38 12.47
N ILE A 204 5.16 -16.89 12.55
CA ILE A 204 4.85 -18.32 12.65
C ILE A 204 4.69 -18.97 11.26
N THR A 205 4.57 -18.15 10.20
CA THR A 205 4.40 -18.59 8.80
C THR A 205 5.62 -18.32 7.92
N ASP A 206 6.75 -17.89 8.48
CA ASP A 206 7.94 -17.46 7.74
C ASP A 206 7.75 -16.17 6.90
N ALA A 207 6.67 -15.39 7.09
CA ALA A 207 6.45 -14.12 6.40
C ALA A 207 7.52 -13.08 6.76
N GLY A 208 7.74 -12.92 8.06
CA GLY A 208 8.90 -12.31 8.73
C GLY A 208 9.39 -10.92 8.28
N SER A 209 8.69 -10.24 7.37
CA SER A 209 9.09 -8.95 6.81
C SER A 209 7.89 -8.14 6.32
N ALA A 210 8.02 -6.82 6.40
CA ALA A 210 7.08 -5.85 5.86
C ALA A 210 7.79 -4.55 5.51
N LYS A 211 7.07 -3.66 4.82
CA LYS A 211 7.57 -2.34 4.41
C LYS A 211 6.60 -1.25 4.87
N LEU A 212 7.16 -0.16 5.36
CA LEU A 212 6.47 1.12 5.51
C LEU A 212 6.99 2.08 4.43
N GLU A 213 6.09 2.65 3.64
CA GLU A 213 6.40 3.67 2.63
C GLU A 213 5.62 4.94 2.91
N VAL A 214 6.32 6.04 3.19
CA VAL A 214 5.72 7.36 3.42
C VAL A 214 6.12 8.30 2.29
N SER A 215 5.18 8.56 1.40
CA SER A 215 5.38 9.38 0.21
C SER A 215 5.18 10.89 0.46
N VAL A 216 6.00 11.73 -0.15
CA VAL A 216 5.90 13.21 -0.12
C VAL A 216 5.70 13.82 -1.51
N ARG A 217 5.50 12.98 -2.53
CA ARG A 217 5.51 13.37 -3.95
C ARG A 217 4.29 14.17 -4.37
N GLU A 218 3.17 14.03 -3.67
CA GLU A 218 1.88 14.46 -4.17
C GLU A 218 1.14 15.23 -3.10
N ASP A 219 0.55 16.34 -3.50
CA ASP A 219 -0.44 17.01 -2.69
C ASP A 219 -1.67 16.14 -2.48
N LEU A 220 -2.20 16.23 -1.27
CA LEU A 220 -3.55 15.79 -0.96
C LEU A 220 -4.52 16.73 -1.64
N ILE A 221 -5.43 16.18 -2.44
CA ILE A 221 -6.40 16.95 -3.22
C ILE A 221 -7.58 17.34 -2.33
N PHE A 222 -7.88 16.47 -1.36
CA PHE A 222 -8.95 16.61 -0.39
C PHE A 222 -8.39 16.56 1.04
N ALA A 223 -9.20 17.01 1.99
CA ALA A 223 -8.83 16.94 3.41
C ALA A 223 -8.59 15.48 3.84
N VAL A 224 -7.61 15.31 4.74
CA VAL A 224 -7.42 14.06 5.46
C VAL A 224 -8.69 13.76 6.26
N ARG A 225 -9.09 12.50 6.27
CA ARG A 225 -10.22 12.00 7.06
C ARG A 225 -9.72 11.07 8.14
N ASP A 226 -10.51 10.86 9.18
CA ASP A 226 -10.28 9.77 10.11
C ASP A 226 -10.90 8.48 9.54
N ALA A 227 -10.10 7.43 9.46
CA ALA A 227 -10.55 6.08 9.09
C ALA A 227 -10.72 5.25 10.36
N PHE A 228 -11.92 4.68 10.54
CA PHE A 228 -12.23 3.80 11.65
C PHE A 228 -11.91 2.35 11.28
N PHE A 229 -11.01 1.72 12.04
CA PHE A 229 -10.58 0.34 11.85
C PHE A 229 -11.34 -0.55 12.83
N ASP A 230 -12.35 -1.28 12.34
CA ASP A 230 -13.10 -2.27 13.12
C ASP A 230 -12.38 -3.62 13.11
N VAL A 231 -11.20 -3.69 13.72
CA VAL A 231 -10.36 -4.91 13.75
C VAL A 231 -10.68 -5.84 14.92
N SER A 232 -11.84 -5.67 15.54
CA SER A 232 -12.30 -6.43 16.72
C SER A 232 -12.31 -7.94 16.49
N ALA A 233 -12.61 -8.37 15.27
CA ALA A 233 -12.63 -9.77 14.88
C ALA A 233 -11.23 -10.44 14.97
N PHE A 234 -10.14 -9.66 14.95
CA PHE A 234 -8.77 -10.14 15.16
C PHE A 234 -8.34 -10.12 16.62
N GLY A 235 -9.26 -9.83 17.56
CA GLY A 235 -8.92 -9.64 18.97
C GLY A 235 -8.17 -8.33 19.27
N LEU A 236 -8.18 -7.38 18.34
CA LEU A 236 -7.60 -6.05 18.48
C LEU A 236 -8.68 -5.04 18.90
N SER A 237 -8.29 -3.96 19.59
CA SER A 237 -9.23 -2.88 19.90
C SER A 237 -9.50 -2.07 18.64
N PRO A 238 -10.75 -1.63 18.38
CA PRO A 238 -11.01 -0.67 17.31
C PRO A 238 -10.26 0.65 17.53
N PHE A 239 -9.79 1.27 16.45
CA PHE A 239 -9.02 2.52 16.52
C PHE A 239 -9.27 3.41 15.29
N GLU A 240 -8.83 4.66 15.37
CA GLU A 240 -8.90 5.64 14.27
C GLU A 240 -7.51 6.09 13.85
N VAL A 241 -7.31 6.28 12.55
CA VAL A 241 -6.06 6.78 11.96
C VAL A 241 -6.35 7.78 10.85
N PRO A 242 -5.50 8.80 10.65
CA PRO A 242 -5.67 9.71 9.53
C PRO A 242 -5.43 8.96 8.21
N ALA A 243 -6.31 9.20 7.24
CA ALA A 243 -6.35 8.49 5.97
C ALA A 243 -6.64 9.44 4.81
N VAL A 244 -6.19 9.04 3.63
CA VAL A 244 -6.53 9.73 2.38
C VAL A 244 -8.03 9.64 2.12
N ALA A 245 -8.61 10.71 1.57
CA ALA A 245 -10.02 10.77 1.20
C ALA A 245 -10.40 9.63 0.24
N GLN A 246 -11.61 9.09 0.39
CA GLN A 246 -12.11 7.95 -0.38
C GLN A 246 -12.00 8.17 -1.91
N VAL A 247 -12.46 9.32 -2.38
CA VAL A 247 -12.37 9.72 -3.80
C VAL A 247 -10.92 9.73 -4.32
N GLU A 248 -9.97 10.11 -3.48
CA GLU A 248 -8.56 10.17 -3.85
C GLU A 248 -7.91 8.79 -3.85
N LEU A 249 -8.33 7.87 -2.97
CA LEU A 249 -7.93 6.46 -3.02
C LEU A 249 -8.40 5.78 -4.32
N VAL A 250 -9.64 6.05 -4.75
CA VAL A 250 -10.16 5.52 -6.03
C VAL A 250 -9.40 6.11 -7.21
N ALA A 251 -9.18 7.43 -7.23
CA ALA A 251 -8.43 8.08 -8.29
C ALA A 251 -6.97 7.58 -8.38
N GLU A 252 -6.34 7.34 -7.23
CA GLU A 252 -5.01 6.73 -7.16
C GLU A 252 -5.00 5.34 -7.81
N LYS A 253 -6.03 4.51 -7.57
CA LYS A 253 -6.15 3.19 -8.20
C LYS A 253 -6.45 3.25 -9.68
N ILE A 254 -7.30 4.17 -10.12
CA ILE A 254 -7.51 4.41 -11.56
C ILE A 254 -6.17 4.76 -12.22
N ARG A 255 -5.39 5.65 -11.61
CA ARG A 255 -4.06 6.01 -12.10
C ARG A 255 -3.13 4.79 -12.15
N THR A 256 -3.08 3.96 -11.11
CA THR A 256 -2.17 2.82 -11.08
C THR A 256 -2.53 1.78 -12.15
N VAL A 257 -3.82 1.47 -12.34
CA VAL A 257 -4.30 0.60 -13.45
C VAL A 257 -3.90 1.15 -14.83
N VAL A 258 -3.96 2.46 -15.02
CA VAL A 258 -3.53 3.12 -16.27
C VAL A 258 -2.02 3.05 -16.48
N GLN A 259 -1.23 3.13 -15.41
CA GLN A 259 0.24 3.19 -15.47
C GLN A 259 0.92 1.82 -15.55
N ARG A 260 0.36 0.79 -14.90
CA ARG A 260 0.99 -0.52 -14.80
C ARG A 260 -0.03 -1.66 -14.91
N ALA A 261 0.43 -2.79 -15.47
CA ALA A 261 -0.36 -4.01 -15.59
C ALA A 261 -0.23 -4.86 -14.31
N GLN A 262 -0.90 -4.47 -13.23
CA GLN A 262 -0.89 -5.20 -11.97
C GLN A 262 -2.31 -5.67 -11.59
N PRO A 263 -2.58 -6.98 -11.50
CA PRO A 263 -3.90 -7.52 -11.14
C PRO A 263 -4.48 -6.97 -9.84
N ARG A 264 -3.62 -6.76 -8.84
CA ARG A 264 -4.03 -6.17 -7.55
C ARG A 264 -4.68 -4.79 -7.69
N ASP A 265 -4.22 -3.97 -8.64
CA ASP A 265 -4.79 -2.63 -8.80
C ASP A 265 -6.21 -2.68 -9.39
N LEU A 266 -6.48 -3.59 -10.33
CA LEU A 266 -7.83 -3.79 -10.87
C LEU A 266 -8.76 -4.42 -9.82
N PHE A 267 -8.26 -5.38 -9.04
CA PHE A 267 -9.00 -5.93 -7.90
C PHE A 267 -9.36 -4.85 -6.88
N ASP A 268 -8.38 -4.03 -6.47
CA ASP A 268 -8.60 -2.94 -5.50
C ASP A 268 -9.60 -1.90 -6.04
N LEU A 269 -9.49 -1.55 -7.32
CA LEU A 269 -10.41 -0.62 -7.97
C LEU A 269 -11.84 -1.17 -7.97
N ARG A 270 -12.03 -2.43 -8.35
CA ARG A 270 -13.32 -3.12 -8.27
C ARG A 270 -13.87 -3.06 -6.85
N PHE A 271 -13.06 -3.43 -5.87
CA PHE A 271 -13.47 -3.45 -4.47
C PHE A 271 -13.97 -2.07 -4.03
N TYR A 272 -13.22 -1.00 -4.31
CA TYR A 272 -13.65 0.37 -3.98
C TYR A 272 -14.92 0.79 -4.69
N LEU A 273 -15.09 0.47 -5.97
CA LEU A 273 -16.24 0.92 -6.76
C LEU A 273 -17.53 0.15 -6.48
N VAL A 274 -17.42 -1.12 -6.08
CA VAL A 274 -18.54 -2.07 -6.04
C VAL A 274 -18.87 -2.54 -4.62
N GLN A 275 -17.86 -2.80 -3.78
CA GLN A 275 -18.04 -3.52 -2.51
C GLN A 275 -17.86 -2.64 -1.27
N SER A 276 -17.12 -1.54 -1.36
CA SER A 276 -16.83 -0.66 -0.23
C SER A 276 -18.07 0.01 0.39
N GLY A 277 -19.17 0.12 -0.36
CA GLY A 277 -20.34 0.90 0.02
C GLY A 277 -20.10 2.42 0.00
N TRP A 278 -18.95 2.89 -0.49
CA TRP A 278 -18.64 4.31 -0.56
C TRP A 278 -19.54 5.05 -1.55
N HIS A 279 -19.95 6.25 -1.16
CA HIS A 279 -20.64 7.19 -2.04
C HIS A 279 -19.59 8.12 -2.66
N LEU A 280 -19.39 8.00 -3.97
CA LEU A 280 -18.41 8.78 -4.72
C LEU A 280 -19.15 9.84 -5.54
N ASP A 281 -18.88 11.11 -5.28
CA ASP A 281 -19.32 12.18 -6.16
C ASP A 281 -18.52 12.14 -7.47
N ALA A 282 -19.23 12.16 -8.60
CA ALA A 282 -18.63 12.03 -9.92
C ALA A 282 -17.72 13.23 -10.27
N GLY A 283 -18.09 14.43 -9.84
CA GLY A 283 -17.32 15.66 -10.08
C GLY A 283 -16.00 15.65 -9.29
N ASP A 284 -16.07 15.32 -8.00
CA ASP A 284 -14.90 15.20 -7.14
C ASP A 284 -13.97 14.07 -7.58
N LEU A 285 -14.51 12.92 -7.96
CA LEU A 285 -13.70 11.81 -8.48
C LEU A 285 -13.01 12.21 -9.79
N ARG A 286 -13.72 12.87 -10.71
CA ARG A 286 -13.13 13.38 -11.96
C ARG A 286 -11.98 14.35 -11.70
N LYS A 287 -12.20 15.31 -10.80
CA LYS A 287 -11.18 16.27 -10.36
C LYS A 287 -9.95 15.55 -9.80
N ALA A 288 -10.14 14.53 -8.96
CA ALA A 288 -9.03 13.76 -8.42
C ALA A 288 -8.29 12.94 -9.48
N VAL A 289 -9.00 12.26 -10.38
CA VAL A 289 -8.39 11.48 -11.47
C VAL A 289 -7.53 12.37 -12.36
N ASP A 290 -8.04 13.54 -12.77
CA ASP A 290 -7.28 14.46 -13.61
C ASP A 290 -6.03 15.00 -12.90
N ALA A 291 -6.14 15.36 -11.61
CA ALA A 291 -5.00 15.81 -10.81
C ALA A 291 -3.94 14.71 -10.64
N LYS A 292 -4.35 13.46 -10.37
CA LYS A 292 -3.43 12.32 -10.24
C LYS A 292 -2.76 11.97 -11.57
N LEU A 293 -3.46 12.07 -12.70
CA LEU A 293 -2.91 11.80 -14.03
C LEU A 293 -2.02 12.91 -14.58
N ALA A 294 -2.19 14.16 -14.13
CA ALA A 294 -1.34 15.30 -14.51
C ALA A 294 0.16 15.04 -14.20
N LEU A 295 0.44 14.21 -13.18
CA LEU A 295 1.79 13.81 -12.76
C LEU A 295 2.39 12.68 -13.62
N THR A 296 1.62 12.13 -14.57
CA THR A 296 2.01 10.98 -15.38
C THR A 296 2.22 11.38 -16.85
N ARG A 297 2.68 10.45 -17.69
CA ARG A 297 2.77 10.67 -19.14
C ARG A 297 1.40 10.90 -19.83
N TYR A 298 0.31 10.44 -19.22
CA TYR A 298 -1.02 10.54 -19.81
C TYR A 298 -1.64 11.93 -19.63
N ARG A 299 -1.22 12.67 -18.59
CA ARG A 299 -1.57 14.06 -18.26
C ARG A 299 -3.04 14.38 -17.98
N ARG A 300 -3.99 13.68 -18.60
CA ARG A 300 -5.44 13.88 -18.47
C ARG A 300 -6.18 12.57 -18.67
N TRP A 301 -7.37 12.45 -18.09
CA TRP A 301 -8.27 11.33 -18.36
C TRP A 301 -8.76 11.32 -19.80
N ARG A 302 -8.92 10.12 -20.37
CA ARG A 302 -9.57 9.87 -21.66
C ARG A 302 -10.42 8.61 -21.56
N ALA A 303 -11.50 8.59 -22.31
CA ALA A 303 -12.36 7.44 -22.43
C ALA A 303 -11.56 6.17 -22.78
N GLY A 304 -11.83 5.07 -22.09
CA GLY A 304 -11.15 3.79 -22.26
C GLY A 304 -9.66 3.74 -21.87
N LEU A 305 -9.06 4.82 -21.35
CA LEU A 305 -7.60 4.87 -21.07
C LEU A 305 -7.12 3.78 -20.11
N TRP A 306 -7.93 3.42 -19.12
CA TRP A 306 -7.63 2.37 -18.15
C TRP A 306 -7.57 0.97 -18.78
N ARG A 307 -8.10 0.79 -19.99
CA ARG A 307 -8.12 -0.51 -20.67
C ARG A 307 -6.78 -0.91 -21.29
N ASN A 308 -5.81 0.00 -21.35
CA ASN A 308 -4.51 -0.21 -22.01
C ASN A 308 -3.72 -1.43 -21.49
N ASN A 309 -3.94 -1.84 -20.24
CA ASN A 309 -3.18 -2.91 -19.59
C ASN A 309 -4.00 -4.20 -19.36
N ILE A 310 -5.25 -4.27 -19.85
CA ILE A 310 -6.21 -5.31 -19.46
C ILE A 310 -5.76 -6.71 -19.88
N ALA A 311 -5.30 -6.91 -21.12
CA ALA A 311 -4.80 -8.21 -21.57
C ALA A 311 -3.58 -8.71 -20.75
N ALA A 312 -2.72 -7.80 -20.29
CA ALA A 312 -1.59 -8.15 -19.44
C ALA A 312 -2.03 -8.47 -18.00
N ILE A 313 -3.06 -7.77 -17.51
CA ILE A 313 -3.67 -8.05 -16.20
C ILE A 313 -4.39 -9.41 -16.22
N GLU A 314 -5.17 -9.69 -17.25
CA GLU A 314 -5.90 -10.94 -17.45
C GLU A 314 -4.97 -12.15 -17.34
N LYS A 315 -3.89 -12.15 -18.13
CA LYS A 315 -2.90 -13.23 -18.14
C LYS A 315 -2.30 -13.50 -16.75
N ALA A 316 -2.27 -12.47 -15.90
CA ALA A 316 -1.60 -12.48 -14.62
C ALA A 316 -2.58 -12.60 -13.43
N TRP A 317 -3.90 -12.64 -13.70
CA TRP A 317 -4.96 -12.47 -12.70
C TRP A 317 -4.88 -13.50 -11.59
N ASP A 318 -5.07 -14.78 -11.91
CA ASP A 318 -5.10 -15.86 -10.93
C ASP A 318 -3.71 -16.09 -10.32
N GLU A 319 -2.67 -16.15 -11.15
CA GLU A 319 -1.30 -16.43 -10.70
C GLU A 319 -0.84 -15.45 -9.61
N ASN A 320 -1.19 -14.16 -9.74
CA ASN A 320 -0.80 -13.17 -8.75
C ASN A 320 -1.79 -13.02 -7.61
N LEU A 321 -3.09 -13.20 -7.81
CA LEU A 321 -4.08 -12.90 -6.77
C LEU A 321 -4.33 -14.06 -5.80
N LEU A 322 -4.10 -15.31 -6.21
CA LEU A 322 -4.30 -16.48 -5.34
C LEU A 322 -3.36 -16.52 -4.12
N SER A 323 -2.25 -15.79 -4.16
CA SER A 323 -1.36 -15.59 -3.02
C SER A 323 -1.80 -14.48 -2.06
N TRP A 324 -2.90 -13.78 -2.34
CA TRP A 324 -3.40 -12.66 -1.52
C TRP A 324 -4.87 -12.79 -1.13
N ILE A 325 -5.63 -13.61 -1.86
CA ILE A 325 -7.07 -13.71 -1.76
C ILE A 325 -7.44 -15.18 -1.76
N ASP A 326 -8.40 -15.57 -0.92
CA ASP A 326 -8.97 -16.91 -0.97
C ASP A 326 -9.57 -17.19 -2.36
N PRO A 327 -9.29 -18.35 -2.99
CA PRO A 327 -9.83 -18.68 -4.31
C PRO A 327 -11.35 -18.53 -4.41
N ASN A 328 -12.09 -18.79 -3.32
CA ASN A 328 -13.55 -18.68 -3.29
C ASN A 328 -14.05 -17.23 -3.23
N GLN A 329 -13.17 -16.28 -2.92
CA GLN A 329 -13.46 -14.85 -2.84
C GLN A 329 -12.89 -14.06 -4.03
N LEU A 330 -12.06 -14.70 -4.86
CA LEU A 330 -11.51 -14.11 -6.07
C LEU A 330 -12.56 -14.16 -7.19
N PRO A 331 -13.13 -13.03 -7.64
CA PRO A 331 -14.06 -13.05 -8.77
C PRO A 331 -13.34 -13.48 -10.06
N PRO A 332 -14.05 -14.12 -11.00
CA PRO A 332 -13.57 -14.31 -12.37
C PRO A 332 -13.14 -12.97 -12.97
N PHE A 333 -12.09 -12.97 -13.78
CA PHE A 333 -11.53 -11.77 -14.38
C PHE A 333 -12.57 -10.95 -15.16
N ASP A 334 -13.34 -11.60 -16.03
CA ASP A 334 -14.35 -10.93 -16.86
C ASP A 334 -15.42 -10.24 -16.00
N THR A 335 -15.87 -10.91 -14.94
CA THR A 335 -16.82 -10.34 -13.97
C THR A 335 -16.24 -9.09 -13.31
N ALA A 336 -14.98 -9.15 -12.86
CA ALA A 336 -14.31 -8.00 -12.25
C ALA A 336 -14.18 -6.83 -13.24
N LEU A 337 -13.85 -7.12 -14.49
CA LEU A 337 -13.69 -6.13 -15.55
C LEU A 337 -15.01 -5.45 -15.90
N GLU A 338 -16.08 -6.24 -16.09
CA GLU A 338 -17.42 -5.75 -16.40
C GLU A 338 -17.98 -4.86 -15.28
N GLU A 339 -17.79 -5.24 -14.02
CA GLU A 339 -18.25 -4.45 -12.89
C GLU A 339 -17.51 -3.12 -12.77
N VAL A 340 -16.18 -3.10 -12.99
CA VAL A 340 -15.39 -1.85 -13.01
C VAL A 340 -15.86 -0.96 -14.15
N ASP A 341 -16.00 -1.50 -15.36
CA ASP A 341 -16.45 -0.73 -16.52
C ASP A 341 -17.83 -0.12 -16.31
N ARG A 342 -18.79 -0.91 -15.83
CA ARG A 342 -20.14 -0.43 -15.53
C ARG A 342 -20.11 0.70 -14.50
N ARG A 343 -19.35 0.57 -13.41
CA ARG A 343 -19.28 1.61 -12.38
C ARG A 343 -18.59 2.87 -12.87
N LEU A 344 -17.56 2.77 -13.71
CA LEU A 344 -16.93 3.95 -14.31
C LEU A 344 -17.89 4.68 -15.26
N ARG A 345 -18.71 3.96 -16.04
CA ARG A 345 -19.78 4.55 -16.87
C ARG A 345 -20.81 5.32 -16.06
N GLU A 346 -21.30 4.70 -14.98
CA GLU A 346 -22.26 5.32 -14.05
C GLU A 346 -21.71 6.60 -13.40
N LEU A 347 -20.39 6.68 -13.20
CA LEU A 347 -19.68 7.84 -12.67
C LEU A 347 -19.23 8.83 -13.76
N HIS A 348 -19.65 8.63 -15.02
CA HIS A 348 -19.27 9.44 -16.18
C HIS A 348 -17.74 9.57 -16.38
N LEU A 349 -17.05 8.46 -16.16
CA LEU A 349 -15.61 8.30 -16.32
C LEU A 349 -15.23 7.31 -17.43
N ASP A 350 -16.14 6.89 -18.31
CA ASP A 350 -15.79 5.92 -19.37
C ASP A 350 -15.21 6.52 -20.65
#